data_AF-A0AAD8UCD6-F1
#
_entry.id   AF-A0AAD8UCD6-F1
#
_cell.length_a   1.000
_cell.length_b   1.000
_cell.length_c   1.000
_cell.angle_alpha   90.00
_cell.angle_beta   90.00
_cell.angle_gamma   90.00
#
_symmetry.space_group_name_H-M   'P 1'
#
loop_
_entity.id
_entity.type
_entity.pdbx_description
1 polymer ?
#
loop_
_entity_poly.entity_id
_entity_poly.type
_entity_poly.pdbx_seq_one_letter_code
_entity_poly.pdbx_strand_id
1 'polypeptide(L)'
;MQEAFDRDLTDTFTGLSVNETMFKLIRLGYHKRATKIQSEFKVPEKVAWWLRLRALVAKRDWNEIEELAKTRKSPIGWEPFYNFMLQAGNPRLAAVFVPKCTGLEPGTTITMYEKCGMRVKAAEEAVKLKDAEAWGRLLEAAGRGTQEGREIEKLGAAVFKK
;
A
#
# COMPACT_ATOMS: atom_id res chain seq x y z
N MET A 1 -16.49 -18.12 23.38
CA MET A 1 -15.62 -16.97 23.05
C MET A 1 -16.39 -15.85 22.35
N GLN A 2 -17.06 -16.11 21.22
CA GLN A 2 -17.86 -15.09 20.53
C GLN A 2 -19.00 -14.53 21.39
N GLU A 3 -19.69 -15.36 22.17
CA GLU A 3 -20.70 -14.91 23.15
C GLU A 3 -20.16 -13.87 24.16
N ALA A 4 -18.88 -13.97 24.53
CA ALA A 4 -18.24 -12.97 25.39
C ALA A 4 -18.01 -11.66 24.62
N PHE A 5 -17.66 -11.72 23.33
CA PHE A 5 -17.60 -10.53 22.49
C PHE A 5 -18.97 -9.91 22.27
N ASP A 6 -20.02 -10.71 22.09
CA ASP A 6 -21.39 -10.23 21.94
C ASP A 6 -21.80 -9.35 23.12
N ARG A 7 -21.52 -9.82 24.34
CA ARG A 7 -21.77 -9.08 25.57
C ARG A 7 -20.82 -7.89 25.74
N ASP A 8 -19.52 -8.10 25.62
CA ASP A 8 -18.51 -7.12 26.01
C ASP A 8 -18.34 -5.98 24.98
N LEU A 9 -18.69 -6.24 23.71
CA LEU A 9 -18.55 -5.28 22.60
C LEU A 9 -19.88 -4.77 22.08
N THR A 10 -21.01 -5.27 22.61
CA THR A 10 -22.37 -4.88 22.20
C THR A 10 -22.58 -4.98 20.67
N ASP A 11 -22.05 -6.04 20.06
CA ASP A 11 -22.13 -6.29 18.61
C ASP A 11 -22.14 -7.80 18.35
N THR A 12 -22.80 -8.29 17.30
CA THR A 12 -23.00 -9.72 17.05
C THR A 12 -21.79 -10.40 16.40
N PHE A 13 -21.14 -11.32 17.09
CA PHE A 13 -20.05 -12.16 16.59
C PHE A 13 -20.43 -13.64 16.52
N THR A 14 -21.39 -14.10 17.33
CA THR A 14 -21.81 -15.50 17.31
C THR A 14 -22.30 -15.92 15.92
N GLY A 15 -21.79 -17.04 15.43
CA GLY A 15 -22.09 -17.58 14.10
C GLY A 15 -21.13 -17.15 12.99
N LEU A 16 -20.23 -16.20 13.25
CA LEU A 16 -19.16 -15.84 12.31
C LEU A 16 -18.07 -16.92 12.28
N SER A 17 -17.46 -17.12 11.11
CA SER A 17 -16.22 -17.90 11.01
C SER A 17 -15.07 -17.21 11.75
N VAL A 18 -13.97 -17.94 11.97
CA VAL A 18 -12.74 -17.38 12.58
C VAL A 18 -12.23 -16.16 11.80
N ASN A 19 -12.24 -16.25 10.47
CA ASN A 19 -11.78 -15.18 9.58
C ASN A 19 -12.68 -13.95 9.66
N GLU A 20 -14.01 -14.14 9.65
CA GLU A 20 -14.98 -13.04 9.77
C GLU A 20 -14.92 -12.39 11.14
N THR A 21 -14.72 -13.18 12.20
CA THR A 21 -14.52 -12.68 13.57
C THR A 21 -13.29 -11.80 13.64
N MET A 22 -12.15 -12.25 13.11
CA MET A 22 -10.92 -11.45 13.06
C MET A 22 -11.10 -10.17 12.25
N PHE A 23 -11.71 -10.27 11.06
CA PHE A 23 -11.98 -9.12 10.20
C PHE A 23 -12.82 -8.07 10.94
N LYS A 24 -13.92 -8.50 11.57
CA LYS A 24 -14.82 -7.63 12.32
C LYS A 24 -14.15 -6.98 13.51
N LEU A 25 -13.38 -7.75 14.31
CA LEU A 25 -12.61 -7.21 15.44
C LEU A 25 -11.60 -6.14 15.00
N ILE A 26 -10.87 -6.37 13.91
CA ILE A 26 -9.89 -5.38 13.39
C ILE A 26 -10.62 -4.13 12.88
N ARG A 27 -11.74 -4.29 12.17
CA ARG A 27 -12.55 -3.18 11.66
C ARG A 27 -13.12 -2.31 12.79
N LEU A 28 -13.40 -2.90 13.94
CA LEU A 28 -13.84 -2.18 15.14
C LEU A 28 -12.68 -1.62 15.99
N GLY A 29 -11.42 -1.89 15.63
CA GLY A 29 -10.24 -1.42 16.37
C GLY A 29 -9.80 -2.31 17.54
N TYR A 30 -10.41 -3.48 17.73
CA TYR A 30 -10.06 -4.44 18.78
C TYR A 30 -8.86 -5.32 18.39
N HIS A 31 -7.73 -4.71 18.02
CA HIS A 31 -6.55 -5.39 17.50
C HIS A 31 -6.02 -6.49 18.44
N LYS A 32 -5.92 -6.21 19.75
CA LYS A 32 -5.46 -7.19 20.75
C LYS A 32 -6.36 -8.43 20.80
N ARG A 33 -7.68 -8.26 20.67
CA ARG A 33 -8.63 -9.38 20.64
C ARG A 33 -8.47 -10.17 19.34
N ALA A 34 -8.31 -9.50 18.20
CA ALA A 34 -8.07 -10.17 16.92
C ALA A 34 -6.76 -11.00 16.93
N THR A 35 -5.68 -10.50 17.55
CA THR A 35 -4.44 -11.26 17.73
C THR A 35 -4.65 -12.49 18.61
N LYS A 36 -5.47 -12.40 19.67
CA LYS A 36 -5.82 -13.57 20.48
C LYS A 36 -6.51 -14.66 19.67
N ILE A 37 -7.46 -14.29 18.80
CA ILE A 37 -8.12 -15.22 17.87
C ILE A 37 -7.09 -15.88 16.94
N GLN A 38 -6.20 -15.08 16.36
CA GLN A 38 -5.15 -15.58 15.48
C GLN A 38 -4.32 -16.68 16.17
N SER A 39 -3.87 -16.43 17.40
CA SER A 39 -3.04 -17.37 18.17
C SER A 39 -3.81 -18.63 18.57
N GLU A 40 -5.04 -18.48 19.05
CA GLU A 40 -5.85 -19.59 19.57
C GLU A 40 -6.26 -20.58 18.48
N PHE A 41 -6.64 -20.06 17.31
CA PHE A 41 -7.02 -20.87 16.15
C PHE A 41 -5.86 -21.14 15.20
N LYS A 42 -4.63 -20.72 15.55
CA LYS A 42 -3.40 -20.90 14.75
C LYS A 42 -3.59 -20.45 13.30
N VAL A 43 -4.24 -19.30 13.11
CA VAL A 43 -4.53 -18.77 11.77
C VAL A 43 -3.20 -18.46 11.07
N PRO A 44 -2.96 -19.00 9.85
CA PRO A 44 -1.72 -18.78 9.13
C PRO A 44 -1.39 -17.29 8.97
N GLU A 45 -0.12 -16.93 9.13
CA GLU A 45 0.32 -15.54 9.13
C GLU A 45 -0.11 -14.79 7.86
N LYS A 46 0.04 -15.42 6.68
CA LYS A 46 -0.42 -14.85 5.40
C LYS A 46 -1.90 -14.51 5.40
N VAL A 47 -2.74 -15.38 5.97
CA VAL A 47 -4.20 -15.15 6.05
C VAL A 47 -4.51 -14.01 6.99
N ALA A 48 -3.85 -13.97 8.16
CA ALA A 48 -4.03 -12.90 9.13
C ALA A 48 -3.65 -11.52 8.55
N TRP A 49 -2.56 -11.44 7.78
CA TRP A 49 -2.15 -10.22 7.09
C TRP A 49 -3.15 -9.76 6.02
N TRP A 50 -3.68 -10.69 5.23
CA TRP A 50 -4.75 -10.37 4.27
C TRP A 50 -6.01 -9.84 4.95
N LEU A 51 -6.44 -10.48 6.04
CA LEU A 51 -7.60 -10.02 6.82
C LEU A 51 -7.34 -8.65 7.43
N ARG A 52 -6.15 -8.42 8.00
CA ARG A 52 -5.77 -7.13 8.58
C ARG A 52 -5.78 -6.02 7.54
N LEU A 53 -5.13 -6.21 6.39
CA LEU A 53 -5.13 -5.22 5.31
C LEU A 53 -6.56 -4.88 4.87
N ARG A 54 -7.37 -5.89 4.53
CA ARG A 54 -8.74 -5.68 4.06
C ARG A 54 -9.61 -4.97 5.12
N ALA A 55 -9.46 -5.34 6.39
CA ALA A 55 -10.23 -4.73 7.48
C ALA A 55 -9.82 -3.27 7.72
N LEU A 56 -8.52 -2.96 7.70
CA LEU A 56 -8.02 -1.59 7.86
C LEU A 56 -8.44 -0.69 6.69
N VAL A 57 -8.39 -1.21 5.45
CA VAL A 57 -8.91 -0.50 4.26
C VAL A 57 -10.39 -0.21 4.41
N ALA A 58 -11.18 -1.22 4.81
CA ALA A 58 -12.63 -1.06 5.01
C ALA A 58 -12.97 -0.06 6.13
N LYS A 59 -12.11 0.02 7.16
CA LYS A 59 -12.20 1.01 8.24
C LYS A 59 -11.70 2.40 7.83
N ARG A 60 -10.95 2.51 6.71
CA ARG A 60 -10.16 3.69 6.32
C ARG A 60 -9.14 4.13 7.37
N ASP A 61 -8.58 3.17 8.08
CA ASP A 61 -7.58 3.42 9.12
C ASP A 61 -6.19 3.50 8.50
N TRP A 62 -5.94 4.61 7.83
CA TRP A 62 -4.69 4.85 7.08
C TRP A 62 -3.47 4.94 7.97
N ASN A 63 -3.63 5.43 9.20
CA ASN A 63 -2.55 5.56 10.17
C ASN A 63 -1.97 4.19 10.52
N GLU A 64 -2.83 3.22 10.83
CA GLU A 64 -2.38 1.86 11.15
C GLU A 64 -1.71 1.18 9.93
N ILE A 65 -2.16 1.49 8.70
CA ILE A 65 -1.55 0.98 7.47
C ILE A 65 -0.18 1.61 7.23
N GLU A 66 -0.01 2.90 7.54
CA GLU A 66 1.28 3.58 7.49
C GLU A 66 2.26 3.03 8.55
N GLU A 67 1.78 2.71 9.75
CA GLU A 67 2.58 2.01 10.75
C GLU A 67 3.01 0.60 10.27
N LEU A 68 2.11 -0.15 9.62
CA LEU A 68 2.48 -1.41 8.98
C LEU A 68 3.60 -1.23 7.96
N ALA A 69 3.58 -0.14 7.18
CA ALA A 69 4.62 0.16 6.21
C ALA A 69 6.01 0.31 6.85
N LYS A 70 6.14 0.66 8.14
CA LYS A 70 7.45 0.75 8.82
C LYS A 70 8.10 -0.61 9.06
N THR A 71 7.32 -1.70 9.04
CA THR A 71 7.86 -3.05 9.18
C THR A 71 8.71 -3.45 7.97
N ARG A 72 9.71 -4.31 8.20
CA ARG A 72 10.68 -4.69 7.16
C ARG A 72 10.13 -5.65 6.12
N LYS A 73 9.29 -6.60 6.53
CA LYS A 73 8.79 -7.69 5.68
C LYS A 73 7.28 -7.84 5.87
N SER A 74 6.60 -8.10 4.75
CA SER A 74 5.20 -8.51 4.72
C SER A 74 5.13 -9.94 4.17
N PRO A 75 4.49 -10.90 4.87
CA PRO A 75 4.29 -12.27 4.39
C PRO A 75 3.49 -12.37 3.09
N ILE A 76 2.76 -11.31 2.74
CA ILE A 76 1.97 -11.20 1.50
C ILE A 76 2.63 -10.28 0.47
N GLY A 77 3.84 -9.78 0.74
CA GLY A 77 4.48 -8.73 -0.04
C GLY A 77 3.85 -7.34 0.18
N TRP A 78 4.38 -6.35 -0.52
CA TRP A 78 3.93 -4.95 -0.41
C TRP A 78 3.03 -4.50 -1.57
N GLU A 79 3.02 -5.25 -2.67
CA GLU A 79 2.17 -4.97 -3.82
C GLU A 79 0.67 -4.99 -3.46
N PRO A 80 0.16 -5.92 -2.63
CA PRO A 80 -1.22 -5.83 -2.17
C PRO A 80 -1.55 -4.51 -1.46
N PHE A 81 -0.63 -4.00 -0.64
CA PHE A 81 -0.85 -2.74 0.06
C PHE A 81 -0.95 -1.58 -0.92
N TYR A 82 -0.04 -1.50 -1.89
CA TYR A 82 -0.09 -0.52 -2.97
C TYR A 82 -1.45 -0.56 -3.71
N ASN A 83 -1.87 -1.74 -4.16
CA ASN A 83 -3.10 -1.90 -4.94
C ASN A 83 -4.35 -1.52 -4.13
N PHE A 84 -4.45 -1.97 -2.87
CA PHE A 84 -5.58 -1.62 -2.01
C PHE A 84 -5.62 -0.13 -1.67
N MET A 85 -4.47 0.52 -1.42
CA MET A 85 -4.43 1.96 -1.13
C MET A 85 -4.85 2.78 -2.35
N LEU A 86 -4.39 2.39 -3.53
CA LEU A 86 -4.75 3.06 -4.77
C LEU A 86 -6.24 2.91 -5.07
N GLN A 87 -6.78 1.70 -4.98
CA GLN A 87 -8.21 1.42 -5.17
C GLN A 87 -9.10 2.14 -4.16
N ALA A 88 -8.60 2.33 -2.92
CA ALA A 88 -9.30 3.09 -1.89
C ALA A 88 -9.23 4.62 -2.07
N GLY A 89 -8.57 5.11 -3.14
CA GLY A 89 -8.45 6.54 -3.44
C GLY A 89 -7.39 7.26 -2.59
N ASN A 90 -6.41 6.54 -2.05
CA ASN A 90 -5.30 7.13 -1.31
C ASN A 90 -3.96 6.94 -2.06
N PRO A 91 -3.74 7.67 -3.17
CA PRO A 91 -2.52 7.54 -3.97
C PRO A 91 -1.26 7.99 -3.20
N ARG A 92 -1.40 8.91 -2.23
CA ARG A 92 -0.29 9.36 -1.39
C ARG A 92 0.27 8.23 -0.54
N LEU A 93 -0.60 7.46 0.12
CA LEU A 93 -0.17 6.32 0.92
C LEU A 93 0.22 5.13 0.04
N ALA A 94 -0.43 4.92 -1.10
CA ALA A 94 -0.02 3.89 -2.06
C ALA A 94 1.46 4.05 -2.48
N ALA A 95 1.88 5.28 -2.77
CA ALA A 95 3.24 5.60 -3.17
C ALA A 95 4.32 5.22 -2.13
N VAL A 96 3.97 5.11 -0.84
CA VAL A 96 4.89 4.67 0.24
C VAL A 96 5.30 3.20 0.04
N PHE A 97 4.46 2.39 -0.59
CA PHE A 97 4.70 0.97 -0.80
C PHE A 97 5.47 0.65 -2.08
N VAL A 98 5.53 1.57 -3.05
CA VAL A 98 6.24 1.36 -4.33
C VAL A 98 7.69 0.91 -4.15
N PRO A 99 8.55 1.61 -3.38
CA PRO A 99 9.96 1.20 -3.22
C PRO A 99 10.12 -0.08 -2.37
N LYS A 100 9.04 -0.55 -1.75
CA LYS A 100 9.02 -1.78 -0.96
C LYS A 100 8.61 -3.01 -1.78
N CYS A 101 8.05 -2.81 -2.97
CA CYS A 101 7.67 -3.90 -3.85
C CYS A 101 8.92 -4.51 -4.49
N THR A 102 9.26 -5.74 -4.09
CA THR A 102 10.43 -6.47 -4.60
C THR A 102 10.04 -7.45 -5.70
N GLY A 103 10.95 -7.71 -6.64
CA GLY A 103 10.71 -8.70 -7.71
C GLY A 103 9.77 -8.21 -8.82
N LEU A 104 9.56 -6.89 -8.92
CA LEU A 104 8.83 -6.29 -10.03
C LEU A 104 9.68 -6.29 -11.30
N GLU A 105 9.02 -6.35 -12.45
CA GLU A 105 9.68 -6.14 -13.74
C GLU A 105 10.26 -4.72 -13.83
N PRO A 106 11.45 -4.54 -14.44
CA PRO A 106 12.02 -3.22 -14.68
C PRO A 106 11.00 -2.27 -15.32
N GLY A 107 10.89 -1.05 -14.80
CA GLY A 107 9.93 -0.04 -15.28
C GLY A 107 8.54 -0.10 -14.63
N THR A 108 8.18 -1.19 -13.92
CA THR A 108 6.87 -1.27 -13.23
C THR A 108 6.72 -0.17 -12.16
N THR A 109 7.79 0.19 -11.46
CA THR A 109 7.79 1.25 -10.45
C THR A 109 7.48 2.62 -11.02
N ILE A 110 7.86 2.89 -12.28
CA ILE A 110 7.51 4.11 -13.02
C ILE A 110 5.98 4.18 -13.15
N THR A 111 5.37 3.15 -13.74
CA THR A 111 3.92 3.05 -13.94
C THR A 111 3.15 3.12 -12.61
N MET A 112 3.70 2.55 -11.53
CA MET A 112 3.10 2.65 -10.20
C MET A 112 3.06 4.09 -9.68
N TYR A 113 4.16 4.84 -9.78
CA TYR A 113 4.17 6.25 -9.38
C TYR A 113 3.28 7.13 -10.28
N GLU A 114 3.18 6.82 -11.57
CA GLU A 114 2.24 7.50 -12.48
C GLU A 114 0.79 7.30 -12.05
N LYS A 115 0.41 6.06 -11.70
CA LYS A 115 -0.94 5.76 -11.16
C LYS A 115 -1.21 6.47 -9.84
N CYS A 116 -0.17 6.74 -9.03
CA CYS A 116 -0.28 7.59 -7.85
C CYS A 116 -0.34 9.10 -8.16
N GLY A 117 -0.27 9.51 -9.43
CA GLY A 117 -0.18 10.93 -9.81
C GLY A 117 1.13 11.60 -9.41
N MET A 118 2.18 10.83 -9.09
CA MET A 118 3.48 11.34 -8.65
C MET A 118 4.48 11.33 -9.81
N ARG A 119 4.28 12.23 -10.79
CA ARG A 119 5.06 12.23 -12.03
C ARG A 119 6.54 12.50 -11.82
N VAL A 120 6.90 13.39 -10.90
CA VAL A 120 8.30 13.67 -10.53
C VAL A 120 9.00 12.40 -10.02
N LYS A 121 8.35 11.63 -9.13
CA LYS A 121 8.90 10.37 -8.63
C LYS A 121 8.99 9.30 -9.71
N ALA A 122 8.00 9.23 -10.60
CA ALA A 122 8.05 8.34 -11.75
C ALA A 122 9.25 8.66 -12.66
N ALA A 123 9.54 9.95 -12.87
CA ALA A 123 10.69 10.39 -13.66
C ALA A 123 12.01 10.09 -12.95
N GLU A 124 12.07 10.22 -11.64
CA GLU A 124 13.22 9.85 -10.83
C GLU A 124 13.54 8.34 -10.98
N GLU A 125 12.53 7.48 -10.98
CA GLU A 125 12.69 6.04 -11.24
C GLU A 125 13.13 5.77 -12.69
N ALA A 126 12.57 6.48 -13.67
CA ALA A 126 12.99 6.36 -15.08
C ALA A 126 14.48 6.70 -15.25
N VAL A 127 14.95 7.77 -14.58
CA VAL A 127 16.37 8.18 -14.57
C VAL A 127 17.25 7.09 -13.93
N LYS A 128 16.84 6.53 -12.78
CA LYS A 128 17.57 5.43 -12.12
C LYS A 128 17.71 4.20 -13.01
N LEU A 129 16.67 3.90 -13.79
CA LEU A 129 16.64 2.79 -14.75
C LEU A 129 17.33 3.12 -16.09
N LYS A 130 17.82 4.36 -16.27
CA LYS A 130 18.36 4.88 -17.54
C LYS A 130 17.37 4.74 -18.71
N ASP A 131 16.08 4.81 -18.41
CA ASP A 131 14.99 4.76 -19.37
C ASP A 131 14.68 6.18 -19.89
N ALA A 132 15.40 6.58 -20.94
CA ALA A 132 15.25 7.89 -21.57
C ALA A 132 13.87 8.08 -22.22
N GLU A 133 13.25 6.99 -22.69
CA GLU A 133 11.93 7.03 -23.33
C GLU A 133 10.84 7.35 -22.29
N ALA A 134 10.82 6.62 -21.18
CA ALA A 134 9.89 6.88 -20.08
C ALA A 134 10.09 8.27 -19.49
N TRP A 135 11.34 8.71 -19.27
CA TRP A 135 11.63 10.06 -18.79
C TRP A 135 11.12 11.14 -19.76
N GLY A 136 11.38 10.99 -21.06
CA GLY A 136 10.93 11.93 -22.09
C GLY A 136 9.41 12.03 -22.13
N ARG A 137 8.71 10.89 -22.11
CA ARG A 137 7.24 10.83 -22.04
C ARG A 137 6.68 11.56 -20.80
N LEU A 138 7.31 11.37 -19.64
CA LEU A 138 6.91 12.03 -18.39
C LEU A 138 7.16 13.54 -18.43
N LEU A 139 8.27 13.98 -19.02
CA LEU A 139 8.57 15.40 -19.21
C LEU A 139 7.57 16.10 -20.12
N GLU A 140 7.25 15.49 -21.27
CA GLU A 140 6.25 16.03 -22.20
C GLU A 140 4.86 16.07 -21.55
N ALA A 141 4.47 15.02 -20.81
CA ALA A 141 3.20 14.98 -20.09
C ALA A 141 3.09 16.04 -18.97
N ALA A 142 4.20 16.43 -18.35
CA ALA A 142 4.25 17.53 -17.38
C ALA A 142 4.25 18.92 -18.04
N GLY A 143 4.71 19.00 -19.29
CA GLY A 143 4.95 20.25 -20.02
C GLY A 143 6.21 20.97 -19.53
N ARG A 144 7.20 21.16 -20.41
CA ARG A 144 8.52 21.75 -20.07
C ARG A 144 8.46 23.15 -19.43
N GLY A 145 7.41 23.91 -19.73
CA GLY A 145 7.20 25.25 -19.17
C GLY A 145 6.74 25.26 -17.70
N THR A 146 6.19 24.15 -17.20
CA THR A 146 5.61 24.06 -15.85
C THR A 146 6.69 23.85 -14.79
N GLN A 147 6.35 24.11 -13.53
CA GLN A 147 7.26 23.84 -12.42
C GLN A 147 7.64 22.35 -12.33
N GLU A 148 6.65 21.46 -12.50
CA GLU A 148 6.86 20.01 -12.52
C GLU A 148 7.78 19.59 -13.68
N GLY A 149 7.53 20.12 -14.90
CA GLY A 149 8.36 19.82 -16.06
C GLY A 149 9.82 20.26 -15.88
N ARG A 150 10.06 21.44 -15.30
CA ARG A 150 11.43 21.91 -15.00
C ARG A 150 12.15 21.01 -14.00
N GLU A 151 11.43 20.47 -13.02
CA GLU A 151 12.00 19.54 -12.03
C GLU A 151 12.35 18.20 -12.70
N ILE A 152 11.44 17.65 -13.50
CA ILE A 152 11.70 16.44 -14.30
C ILE A 152 12.88 16.65 -15.25
N GLU A 153 12.98 17.82 -15.90
CA GLU A 153 14.09 18.13 -16.80
C GLU A 153 15.43 18.10 -16.06
N LYS A 154 15.50 18.70 -14.86
CA LYS A 154 16.71 18.70 -14.02
C LYS A 154 17.14 17.29 -13.63
N LEU A 155 16.19 16.41 -13.29
CA LEU A 155 16.49 15.01 -12.92
C LEU A 155 17.20 14.26 -14.07
N GLY A 156 16.73 14.45 -15.30
CA GLY A 156 17.31 13.78 -16.48
C GLY A 156 18.54 14.47 -17.06
N ALA A 157 18.74 15.78 -16.82
CA ALA A 157 19.87 16.53 -17.37
C ALA A 157 21.23 15.94 -16.98
N ALA A 158 21.37 15.36 -15.79
CA ALA A 158 22.63 14.75 -15.35
C ALA A 158 22.92 13.39 -16.01
N VAL A 159 21.90 12.72 -16.55
CA VAL A 159 21.99 11.32 -17.02
C VAL A 159 21.82 11.20 -18.53
N PHE A 160 20.97 12.03 -19.15
CA PHE A 160 20.56 11.90 -20.54
C PHE A 160 21.02 13.05 -21.44
N LYS A 161 21.42 14.22 -20.90
CA LYS A 161 22.04 15.27 -21.74
C LYS A 161 23.52 14.90 -21.99
N LYS A 162 23.82 14.58 -23.25
CA LYS A 162 25.15 14.74 -23.85
C LYS A 162 25.26 16.14 -24.43
#